data_AF-A0A376WSH5-F1
#
_entry.id   AF-A0A376WSH5-F1
#
_cell.length_a   1.000
_cell.length_b   1.000
_cell.length_c   1.000
_cell.angle_alpha   90.00
_cell.angle_beta   90.00
_cell.angle_gamma   90.00
#
_symmetry.space_group_name_H-M   'P 1'
#
loop_
_entity.id
_entity.type
_entity.pdbx_description
1 polymer ?
#
loop_
_entity_poly.entity_id
_entity_poly.type
_entity_poly.pdbx_seq_one_letter_code
_entity_poly.pdbx_strand_id
1 'polypeptide(L)'
;MWMGIVADCVTSAIFLTAMAPNLLLIGLMKSASHATLSWGDWFLGMLPLSILLVLLVPWLAYVLYPPVLKSGDQVPRWAETELQAMGPLCSREKRMLGLMVGALVLWIFGGDYIDAAMVGYSVVALMLLLRIISWDDIVSNKAAWNVSSGWPRLSPSPPDSTTPVLLAGLANC
;
A
#
# COMPACT_ATOMS: atom_id res chain seq x y z
N MET A 1 -8.76 -15.16 6.51
CA MET A 1 -7.34 -15.13 6.11
C MET A 1 -7.18 -15.21 4.59
N TRP A 2 -7.65 -16.26 3.90
CA TRP A 2 -7.45 -16.41 2.45
C TRP A 2 -8.06 -15.26 1.61
N MET A 3 -9.25 -14.77 1.97
CA MET A 3 -9.88 -13.62 1.30
C MET A 3 -9.02 -12.35 1.33
N GLY A 4 -8.27 -12.12 2.42
CA GLY A 4 -7.37 -10.98 2.53
C GLY A 4 -6.18 -11.10 1.58
N ILE A 5 -5.63 -12.31 1.42
CA ILE A 5 -4.54 -12.58 0.48
C ILE A 5 -5.00 -12.35 -0.96
N VAL A 6 -6.18 -12.86 -1.33
CA VAL A 6 -6.69 -12.67 -2.69
C VAL A 6 -7.01 -11.20 -2.96
N ALA A 7 -7.57 -10.48 -1.98
CA ALA A 7 -7.78 -9.04 -2.10
C ALA A 7 -6.46 -8.30 -2.34
N ASP A 8 -5.41 -8.60 -1.57
CA ASP A 8 -4.07 -8.02 -1.73
C ASP A 8 -3.47 -8.31 -3.12
N CYS A 9 -3.55 -9.56 -3.60
CA CYS A 9 -3.10 -9.93 -4.94
C CYS A 9 -3.86 -9.18 -6.05
N VAL A 10 -5.17 -9.01 -5.90
CA VAL A 10 -5.98 -8.28 -6.90
C VAL A 10 -5.63 -6.79 -6.85
N THR A 11 -5.57 -6.16 -5.67
CA THR A 11 -5.25 -4.73 -5.54
C THR A 11 -3.82 -4.39 -5.97
N SER A 12 -2.87 -5.28 -5.70
CA SER A 12 -1.47 -5.08 -6.10
C SER A 12 -1.24 -5.15 -7.61
N ALA A 13 -2.12 -5.82 -8.36
CA ALA A 13 -2.11 -5.78 -9.82
C ALA A 13 -2.66 -4.45 -10.39
N ILE A 14 -3.62 -3.81 -9.70
CA ILE A 14 -4.26 -2.56 -10.15
C ILE A 14 -3.27 -1.39 -10.11
N PHE A 15 -2.53 -1.28 -9.00
CA PHE A 15 -1.66 -0.15 -8.76
C PHE A 15 -0.23 -0.46 -9.19
N LEU A 16 0.31 0.36 -10.08
CA LEU A 16 1.68 0.22 -10.57
C LEU A 16 2.70 0.20 -9.42
N THR A 17 2.50 0.99 -8.38
CA THR A 17 3.44 1.14 -7.26
C THR A 17 3.19 0.17 -6.10
N ALA A 18 2.21 -0.72 -6.21
CA ALA A 18 1.91 -1.67 -5.15
C ALA A 18 2.90 -2.84 -5.06
N MET A 19 3.58 -3.18 -6.17
CA MET A 19 4.57 -4.27 -6.17
C MET A 19 5.79 -3.93 -7.04
N ALA A 20 6.98 -4.32 -6.57
CA ALA A 20 8.24 -4.12 -7.30
C ALA A 20 8.26 -4.72 -8.72
N PRO A 21 7.68 -5.91 -9.00
CA PRO A 21 7.62 -6.46 -10.35
C PRO A 21 6.87 -5.59 -11.36
N ASN A 22 5.85 -4.82 -10.92
CA ASN A 22 5.10 -3.94 -11.82
C ASN A 22 5.99 -2.80 -12.34
N LEU A 23 6.76 -2.17 -11.45
CA LEU A 23 7.74 -1.15 -11.82
C LEU A 23 8.88 -1.73 -12.68
N LEU A 24 9.33 -2.94 -12.36
CA LEU A 24 10.33 -3.65 -13.18
C LEU A 24 9.81 -3.90 -14.60
N LEU A 25 8.56 -4.32 -14.76
CA LEU A 25 7.95 -4.55 -16.06
C LEU A 25 7.91 -3.27 -16.91
N ILE A 26 7.55 -2.12 -16.33
CA ILE A 26 7.59 -0.84 -17.05
C ILE A 26 9.03 -0.47 -17.43
N GLY A 27 9.99 -0.68 -16.53
CA GLY A 27 11.41 -0.47 -16.83
C GLY A 27 11.89 -1.32 -18.01
N LEU A 28 11.51 -2.60 -18.04
CA LEU A 28 11.83 -3.52 -19.13
C LEU A 28 11.14 -3.13 -20.44
N MET A 29 9.85 -2.81 -20.42
CA MET A 29 9.12 -2.35 -21.62
C MET A 29 9.74 -1.09 -22.22
N LYS A 30 10.09 -0.12 -21.37
CA LYS A 30 10.79 1.10 -21.82
C LYS A 30 12.11 0.78 -22.52
N SER A 31 12.85 -0.22 -22.03
CA SER A 31 14.13 -0.64 -22.63
C SER A 31 13.99 -1.49 -23.89
N ALA A 32 12.92 -2.28 -24.02
CA ALA A 32 12.75 -3.26 -25.09
C ALA A 32 11.90 -2.76 -26.27
N SER A 33 10.84 -2.00 -26.00
CA SER A 33 9.86 -1.57 -27.02
C SER A 33 9.76 -0.05 -27.17
N HIS A 34 10.55 0.73 -26.42
CA HIS A 34 10.47 2.19 -26.33
C HIS A 34 9.08 2.75 -25.98
N ALA A 35 8.13 1.89 -25.61
CA ALA A 35 6.83 2.30 -25.12
C ALA A 35 6.94 2.72 -23.65
N THR A 36 6.43 3.91 -23.35
CA THR A 36 6.34 4.44 -22.00
C THR A 36 4.89 4.40 -21.54
N LEU A 37 4.64 3.71 -20.43
CA LEU A 37 3.33 3.71 -19.77
C LEU A 37 3.43 4.60 -18.53
N SER A 38 2.51 5.55 -18.42
CA SER A 38 2.36 6.30 -17.18
C SER A 38 1.67 5.45 -16.10
N TRP A 39 1.71 5.93 -14.85
CA TRP A 39 0.94 5.33 -13.76
C TRP A 39 -0.56 5.31 -14.08
N GLY A 40 -1.08 6.38 -14.68
CA GLY A 40 -2.48 6.51 -15.09
C GLY A 40 -2.87 5.50 -16.18
N ASP A 41 -2.00 5.31 -17.18
CA ASP A 41 -2.24 4.35 -18.26
C ASP A 41 -2.28 2.92 -17.73
N TRP A 42 -1.36 2.58 -16.81
CA TRP A 42 -1.37 1.28 -16.14
C TRP A 42 -2.68 1.06 -15.38
N PHE A 43 -3.07 2.03 -14.56
CA PHE A 43 -4.29 1.96 -13.76
C PHE A 43 -5.52 1.77 -14.65
N LEU A 44 -5.67 2.57 -15.71
CA LEU A 44 -6.77 2.48 -16.66
C LEU A 44 -6.77 1.17 -17.45
N GLY A 45 -5.59 0.66 -17.82
CA GLY A 45 -5.44 -0.61 -18.53
C GLY A 45 -5.82 -1.82 -17.68
N MET A 46 -5.49 -1.81 -16.39
CA MET A 46 -5.81 -2.90 -15.46
C MET A 46 -7.24 -2.85 -14.94
N LEU A 47 -7.85 -1.66 -14.90
CA LEU A 47 -9.18 -1.40 -14.32
C LEU A 47 -10.29 -2.38 -14.78
N PRO A 48 -10.45 -2.71 -16.09
CA PRO A 48 -11.53 -3.60 -16.53
C PRO A 48 -11.41 -5.02 -15.96
N LEU A 49 -10.18 -5.56 -15.96
CA LEU A 49 -9.89 -6.88 -15.41
C LEU A 49 -10.03 -6.88 -13.89
N SER A 50 -9.54 -5.83 -13.23
CA SER A 50 -9.56 -5.71 -11.79
C SER A 50 -10.97 -5.57 -11.23
N ILE A 51 -11.85 -4.77 -11.85
CA ILE A 51 -13.26 -4.66 -11.43
C ILE A 51 -13.96 -6.02 -11.50
N LEU A 52 -13.73 -6.77 -12.59
CA LEU A 52 -14.28 -8.11 -12.73
C LEU A 52 -13.81 -9.02 -11.59
N LEU A 53 -12.52 -9.02 -11.27
CA LEU A 53 -11.96 -9.85 -10.19
C LEU A 53 -12.43 -9.41 -8.79
N VAL A 54 -12.49 -8.11 -8.53
CA VAL A 54 -12.96 -7.54 -7.25
C VAL A 54 -14.41 -7.95 -6.97
N LEU A 55 -15.25 -8.08 -8.00
CA LEU A 55 -16.63 -8.54 -7.85
C LEU A 55 -16.74 -10.06 -7.81
N LEU A 56 -16.00 -10.76 -8.69
CA LEU A 56 -16.12 -12.20 -8.87
C LEU A 56 -15.53 -12.99 -7.70
N VAL A 57 -14.40 -12.56 -7.14
CA VAL A 57 -13.73 -13.24 -6.02
C VAL A 57 -14.61 -13.33 -4.76
N PRO A 58 -15.16 -12.23 -4.20
CA PRO A 58 -16.03 -12.33 -3.03
C PRO A 58 -17.33 -13.06 -3.32
N TRP A 59 -17.87 -12.94 -4.54
CA TRP A 59 -19.04 -13.71 -4.93
C TRP A 59 -18.77 -15.21 -4.94
N LEU A 60 -17.68 -15.64 -5.58
CA LEU A 60 -17.27 -17.04 -5.62
C LEU A 60 -16.97 -17.58 -4.21
N ALA A 61 -16.31 -16.77 -3.38
CA ALA A 61 -16.05 -17.10 -1.98
C ALA A 61 -17.34 -17.35 -1.20
N TYR A 62 -18.35 -16.50 -1.40
CA TYR A 62 -19.63 -16.62 -0.72
C TYR A 62 -20.40 -17.88 -1.12
N VAL A 63 -20.30 -18.29 -2.40
CA VAL A 63 -20.96 -19.49 -2.91
C VAL A 63 -20.23 -20.77 -2.47
N LEU A 64 -18.91 -20.81 -2.60
CA LEU A 64 -18.11 -22.01 -2.28
C LEU A 64 -17.93 -22.23 -0.78
N TYR A 65 -17.79 -21.14 -0.02
CA TYR A 65 -17.50 -21.18 1.40
C TYR A 65 -18.38 -20.17 2.15
N PRO A 66 -19.69 -20.44 2.28
CA PRO A 66 -20.62 -19.51 2.89
C PRO A 66 -20.16 -19.18 4.32
N PRO A 67 -20.10 -17.88 4.69
CA PRO A 67 -19.60 -17.48 5.99
C PRO A 67 -20.52 -17.98 7.10
N VAL A 68 -19.92 -18.58 8.13
CA VAL A 68 -20.62 -19.11 9.32
C VAL A 68 -21.25 -17.96 10.14
N LEU A 69 -20.57 -16.80 10.19
CA LEU A 69 -21.03 -15.59 10.86
C LEU A 69 -21.43 -14.55 9.81
N LYS A 70 -22.73 -14.35 9.63
CA LYS A 70 -23.29 -13.38 8.66
C LYS A 70 -23.60 -12.02 9.28
N SER A 71 -23.70 -11.97 10.61
CA SER A 71 -23.98 -10.75 11.37
C SER A 71 -23.45 -10.91 12.79
N GLY A 72 -22.75 -9.91 13.29
CA GLY A 72 -22.29 -9.85 14.68
C GLY A 72 -22.21 -8.41 15.13
N ASP A 73 -23.07 -8.01 16.06
CA ASP A 73 -23.10 -6.65 16.64
C ASP A 73 -21.87 -6.35 17.51
N GLN A 74 -21.11 -7.38 17.87
CA GLN A 74 -19.89 -7.23 18.68
C GLN A 74 -18.73 -6.57 17.92
N VAL A 75 -18.62 -6.81 16.60
CA VAL A 75 -17.50 -6.27 15.80
C VAL A 75 -17.62 -4.76 15.59
N PRO A 76 -18.79 -4.21 15.20
CA PRO A 76 -18.98 -2.76 15.13
C PRO A 76 -18.76 -2.06 16.47
N ARG A 77 -19.28 -2.62 17.57
CA ARG A 77 -19.10 -2.06 18.92
C ARG A 77 -17.64 -2.07 19.37
N TRP A 78 -16.92 -3.14 19.07
CA TRP A 78 -15.48 -3.20 19.32
C TRP A 78 -14.73 -2.15 18.49
N ALA A 79 -15.02 -2.04 17.19
CA ALA A 79 -14.39 -1.05 16.31
C ALA A 79 -14.66 0.40 16.77
N GLU A 80 -15.87 0.70 17.24
CA GLU A 80 -16.21 2.01 17.80
C GLU A 80 -15.43 2.31 19.09
N THR A 81 -15.29 1.31 19.97
CA THR A 81 -14.50 1.44 21.20
C THR A 81 -13.03 1.71 20.91
N GLU A 82 -12.42 0.98 19.97
CA GLU A 82 -11.04 1.21 19.53
C GLU A 82 -10.86 2.58 18.87
N LEU A 83 -11.81 3.00 18.02
CA LEU A 83 -11.77 4.31 17.38
C LEU A 83 -11.85 5.45 18.40
N GLN A 84 -12.69 5.30 19.43
CA GLN A 84 -12.75 6.25 20.55
C GLN A 84 -11.46 6.26 21.37
N ALA A 85 -10.82 5.10 21.57
CA ALA A 85 -9.54 4.99 22.27
C ALA A 85 -8.38 5.64 21.50
N MET A 86 -8.39 5.58 20.16
CA MET A 86 -7.38 6.24 19.30
C MET A 86 -7.49 7.78 19.34
N GLY A 87 -8.69 8.33 19.52
CA GLY A 87 -8.91 9.77 19.61
C GLY A 87 -8.82 10.50 18.26
N PRO A 88 -8.79 11.84 18.27
CA PRO A 88 -8.78 12.65 17.05
C PRO A 88 -7.43 12.59 16.32
N LEU A 89 -7.47 12.64 14.98
CA LEU A 89 -6.27 12.60 14.14
C LEU A 89 -5.24 13.66 14.52
N CYS A 90 -4.01 13.23 14.76
CA CYS A 90 -2.91 14.08 15.16
C CYS A 90 -2.35 14.89 13.98
N SER A 91 -1.63 15.97 14.26
CA SER A 91 -1.03 16.83 13.23
C SER A 91 0.00 16.08 12.36
N ARG A 92 0.59 14.98 12.86
CA ARG A 92 1.51 14.13 12.08
C ARG A 92 0.75 13.26 11.08
N GLU A 93 -0.34 12.63 11.50
CA GLU A 93 -1.22 11.82 10.64
C GLU A 93 -1.83 12.65 9.51
N LYS A 94 -2.30 13.87 9.80
CA LYS A 94 -2.84 14.79 8.78
C LYS A 94 -1.79 15.15 7.72
N ARG A 95 -0.54 15.37 8.12
CA ARG A 95 0.57 15.66 7.20
C ARG A 95 0.91 14.43 6.35
N MET A 96 0.93 13.23 6.93
CA MET A 96 1.14 11.98 6.20
C MET A 96 0.03 11.75 5.17
N LEU A 97 -1.24 11.95 5.56
CA LEU A 97 -2.38 11.86 4.65
C LEU A 97 -2.26 12.86 3.49
N GLY A 98 -1.86 14.10 3.77
CA GLY A 98 -1.62 15.13 2.76
C GLY A 98 -0.54 14.72 1.75
N LEU A 99 0.57 14.14 2.21
CA LEU A 99 1.62 13.62 1.32
C LEU A 99 1.15 12.44 0.47
N MET A 100 0.35 11.54 1.04
CA MET A 100 -0.22 10.41 0.29
C MET A 100 -1.16 10.88 -0.83
N VAL A 101 -2.06 11.82 -0.52
CA VAL A 101 -2.95 12.41 -1.52
C VAL A 101 -2.15 13.17 -2.58
N GLY A 102 -1.13 13.94 -2.17
CA GLY A 102 -0.23 14.63 -3.08
C GLY A 102 0.50 13.68 -4.03
N ALA A 103 0.96 12.54 -3.54
CA ALA A 103 1.60 11.50 -4.35
C ALA A 103 0.65 10.93 -5.40
N LEU A 104 -0.61 10.65 -5.03
CA LEU A 104 -1.64 10.15 -5.95
C LEU A 104 -1.95 11.17 -7.05
N VAL A 105 -2.10 12.45 -6.70
CA VAL A 105 -2.31 13.53 -7.68
C VAL A 105 -1.12 13.59 -8.64
N LEU A 106 0.11 13.51 -8.13
CA LEU A 106 1.31 13.59 -8.95
C LEU A 106 1.48 12.34 -9.85
N TRP A 107 1.05 11.16 -9.41
CA TRP A 107 1.03 9.97 -10.27
C TRP A 107 -0.02 10.02 -11.38
N ILE A 108 -1.20 10.59 -11.11
CA ILE A 108 -2.27 10.70 -12.11
C ILE A 108 -1.98 11.79 -13.14
N PHE A 109 -1.54 12.97 -12.70
CA PHE A 109 -1.35 14.13 -13.58
C PHE A 109 0.10 14.38 -14.01
N GLY A 110 1.08 13.84 -13.28
CA GLY A 110 2.51 14.06 -13.53
C GLY A 110 3.18 13.00 -14.40
N GLY A 111 2.40 12.06 -14.96
CA GLY A 111 2.91 10.90 -15.72
C GLY A 111 3.80 11.25 -16.91
N ASP A 112 3.59 12.42 -17.54
CA ASP A 112 4.37 12.87 -18.71
C ASP A 112 5.72 13.51 -18.33
N TYR A 113 5.87 13.98 -17.09
CA TYR A 113 7.01 14.79 -16.66
C TYR A 113 7.91 14.06 -15.67
N ILE A 114 7.34 13.19 -14.83
CA ILE A 114 8.03 12.59 -13.69
C ILE A 114 7.70 11.09 -13.61
N ASP A 115 8.73 10.26 -13.56
CA ASP A 115 8.59 8.82 -13.35
C ASP A 115 8.00 8.52 -11.95
N ALA A 116 7.15 7.50 -11.85
CA ALA A 116 6.47 7.12 -10.61
C ALA A 116 7.45 6.87 -9.45
N ALA A 117 8.66 6.36 -9.76
CA ALA A 117 9.73 6.17 -8.77
C ALA A 117 10.24 7.49 -8.20
N MET A 118 10.41 8.52 -9.05
CA MET A 118 10.88 9.84 -8.62
C MET A 118 9.87 10.54 -7.70
N VAL A 119 8.56 10.39 -7.99
CA VAL A 119 7.50 10.83 -7.10
C VAL A 119 7.66 10.16 -5.72
N GLY A 120 7.86 8.84 -5.68
CA GLY A 120 8.09 8.10 -4.43
C GLY A 120 9.29 8.62 -3.63
N TYR A 121 10.45 8.82 -4.27
CA TYR A 121 11.63 9.36 -3.59
C TYR A 121 11.40 10.78 -3.06
N SER A 122 10.69 11.63 -3.81
CA SER A 122 10.36 12.99 -3.37
C SER A 122 9.47 13.00 -2.12
N VAL A 123 8.50 12.09 -2.04
CA VAL A 123 7.60 11.95 -0.89
C VAL A 123 8.38 11.49 0.33
N VAL A 124 9.27 10.50 0.20
CA VAL A 124 10.14 10.05 1.30
C VAL A 124 11.05 11.17 1.80
N ALA A 125 11.63 11.95 0.88
CA ALA A 125 12.45 13.10 1.24
C ALA A 125 11.64 14.16 2.03
N LEU A 126 10.40 14.44 1.61
CA LEU A 126 9.50 15.35 2.32
C LEU A 126 9.09 14.81 3.70
N MET A 127 8.86 13.50 3.83
CA MET A 127 8.54 12.88 5.12
C MET A 127 9.68 13.03 6.14
N LEU A 128 10.93 12.91 5.68
CA LEU A 128 12.13 13.15 6.51
C LEU A 128 12.28 14.63 6.90
N LEU A 129 12.10 15.55 5.93
CA LEU A 129 12.19 16.99 6.18
C LEU A 129 11.12 17.49 7.16
N LEU A 130 9.89 16.97 7.04
CA LEU A 130 8.77 17.32 7.92
C LEU A 130 8.83 16.59 9.28
N ARG A 131 9.89 15.81 9.54
CA ARG A 131 10.08 14.95 10.72
C ARG A 131 8.84 14.10 11.03
N ILE A 132 8.21 13.58 9.99
CA ILE A 132 7.10 12.62 10.13
C ILE A 132 7.68 11.25 10.47
N ILE A 133 8.79 10.88 9.81
CA ILE A 133 9.52 9.63 9.96
C ILE A 133 10.99 9.95 10.25
N SER A 134 11.65 9.13 11.07
CA SER A 134 13.08 9.26 11.37
C SER A 134 13.93 8.44 10.39
N TRP A 135 15.19 8.81 10.21
CA TRP A 135 16.10 8.03 9.35
C TRP A 135 16.28 6.59 9.86
N ASP A 136 16.34 6.40 11.17
CA ASP A 136 16.41 5.08 11.79
C ASP A 136 15.19 4.20 11.47
N ASP A 137 13.99 4.79 11.35
CA ASP A 137 12.77 4.06 11.00
C ASP A 137 12.81 3.51 9.57
N ILE A 138 13.49 4.21 8.64
CA ILE A 138 13.66 3.77 7.25
C ILE A 138 14.72 2.66 7.15
N VAL A 139 15.87 2.86 7.80
CA VAL A 139 16.99 1.90 7.72
C VAL A 139 16.65 0.59 8.45
N SER A 140 15.90 0.67 9.56
CA SER A 140 15.45 -0.51 10.31
C SER A 140 14.36 -1.32 9.60
N ASN A 141 13.71 -0.78 8.55
CA ASN A 141 12.64 -1.47 7.82
C ASN A 141 13.19 -2.55 6.87
N LYS A 142 13.51 -3.71 7.45
CA LYS A 142 14.09 -4.85 6.72
C LYS A 142 13.23 -5.34 5.56
N ALA A 143 11.90 -5.20 5.65
CA ALA A 143 10.99 -5.62 4.59
C ALA A 143 11.24 -4.84 3.29
N ALA A 144 11.42 -3.52 3.37
CA ALA A 144 11.74 -2.68 2.20
C ALA A 144 13.09 -3.07 1.56
N TRP A 145 14.12 -3.29 2.37
CA TRP A 145 15.46 -3.65 1.88
C TRP A 145 15.51 -5.04 1.24
N ASN A 146 14.80 -6.01 1.81
CA ASN A 146 14.72 -7.37 1.27
C ASN A 146 14.15 -7.40 -0.17
N VAL A 147 13.25 -6.48 -0.51
CA VAL A 147 12.70 -6.35 -1.86
C VAL A 147 13.74 -5.81 -2.84
N SER A 148 14.59 -4.87 -2.40
CA SER A 148 15.63 -4.26 -3.25
C SER A 148 16.80 -5.20 -3.56
N SER A 149 17.16 -6.10 -2.65
CA SER A 149 18.33 -6.98 -2.78
C SER A 149 18.09 -8.26 -3.59
N GLY A 150 16.86 -8.53 -4.05
CA GLY A 150 16.49 -9.78 -4.71
C GLY A 150 16.29 -10.94 -3.71
N TRP A 151 15.04 -11.36 -3.55
CA TRP A 151 14.49 -12.56 -2.85
C TRP A 151 15.42 -13.73 -2.45
N PRO A 152 15.08 -14.58 -1.46
CA PRO A 152 14.56 -14.36 -0.10
C PRO A 152 15.51 -14.93 0.99
N ARG A 153 15.49 -14.33 2.19
CA ARG A 153 15.66 -15.13 3.43
C ARG A 153 14.27 -15.47 3.94
N LEU A 154 13.80 -16.68 3.65
CA LEU A 154 12.67 -17.32 4.33
C LEU A 154 13.03 -17.62 5.80
N SER A 155 13.36 -16.60 6.58
CA SER A 155 13.24 -16.71 8.03
C SER A 155 11.80 -16.34 8.37
N PRO A 156 11.05 -17.15 9.14
CA PRO A 156 9.86 -16.63 9.78
C PRO A 156 10.30 -15.39 10.56
N SER A 157 9.79 -14.22 10.21
CA SER A 157 9.96 -13.05 11.05
C SER A 157 9.38 -13.44 12.42
N PRO A 158 10.16 -13.34 13.52
CA PRO A 158 9.56 -13.43 14.85
C PRO A 158 8.40 -12.42 14.91
N PRO A 159 7.35 -12.66 15.71
CA PRO A 159 6.22 -11.74 15.81
C PRO A 159 6.77 -10.32 16.08
N ASP A 160 6.65 -9.46 15.08
CA ASP A 160 7.26 -8.14 15.07
C ASP A 160 6.55 -7.29 16.13
N SER A 161 7.23 -7.13 17.28
CA SER A 161 6.90 -6.17 18.34
C SER A 161 7.11 -4.71 17.90
N THR A 162 7.27 -4.45 16.60
CA THR A 162 7.48 -3.13 15.97
C THR A 162 6.20 -2.54 15.37
N THR A 163 5.13 -3.32 15.20
CA THR A 163 3.78 -2.76 14.94
C THR A 163 3.33 -1.75 15.99
N PRO A 164 3.59 -1.94 17.30
CA PRO A 164 3.35 -0.88 18.27
C PRO A 164 4.36 0.27 18.20
N VAL A 165 5.48 0.22 17.46
CA VAL A 165 6.43 1.35 17.36
C VAL A 165 6.00 2.35 16.28
N LEU A 166 5.49 1.86 15.14
CA LEU A 166 4.92 2.74 14.11
C LEU A 166 3.60 3.36 14.57
N LEU A 167 2.81 2.61 15.34
CA LEU A 167 1.64 3.13 16.04
C LEU A 167 2.01 3.98 17.26
N ALA A 168 3.08 3.70 18.02
CA ALA A 168 3.52 4.55 19.14
C ALA A 168 4.16 5.86 18.67
N GLY A 169 4.83 5.87 17.52
CA GLY A 169 5.33 7.09 16.88
C GLY A 169 4.20 8.01 16.37
N LEU A 170 3.01 7.45 16.13
CA LEU A 170 1.78 8.17 15.79
C LEU A 170 0.90 8.46 17.03
N ALA A 171 0.94 7.60 18.06
CA ALA A 171 0.22 7.75 19.33
C ALA A 171 0.90 8.75 20.28
N ASN A 172 2.19 9.02 20.11
CA ASN A 172 2.82 10.21 20.66
C ASN A 172 2.47 11.41 19.77
N CYS A 173 1.27 11.94 20.01
CA CYS A 173 0.97 13.35 19.72
C CYS A 173 1.99 14.26 20.41
#